data_AF-A0A2G8RCS5-F1
#
_entry.id   AF-A0A2G8RCS5-F1
#
_cell.length_a   1.000
_cell.length_b   1.000
_cell.length_c   1.000
_cell.angle_alpha   90.00
_cell.angle_beta   90.00
_cell.angle_gamma   90.00
#
_symmetry.space_group_name_H-M   'P 1'
#
loop_
_entity.id
_entity.type
_entity.pdbx_description
1 polymer ?
#
loop_
_entity_poly.entity_id
_entity_poly.type
_entity_poly.pdbx_seq_one_letter_code
_entity_poly.pdbx_strand_id
1 'polypeptide(L)'
;MRPGDVHHGGAGSEVGWRQRMLYIPEPEIGAFLEDMTGHTPTETLDFGAAFHARPDLARRFSILHETLHLSVQRLSREVALDTLIGMLLRELMPQFSAPERQGKGRIADAMDYLDSCVEQDVSLEDLCRITGLRRRQTIDAFRHATGLPPHAWHL
;
A
#
# COMPACT_ATOMS: atom_id res chain seq x y z
N MET A 1 -14.58 -12.26 5.91
CA MET A 1 -14.82 -13.68 6.24
C MET A 1 -13.48 -14.35 6.41
N ARG A 2 -13.39 -15.33 7.31
CA ARG A 2 -12.17 -16.10 7.49
C ARG A 2 -12.04 -17.15 6.37
N PRO A 3 -10.82 -17.50 5.94
CA PRO A 3 -10.62 -18.66 5.07
C PRO A 3 -11.29 -19.90 5.68
N GLY A 4 -12.20 -20.53 4.92
CA GLY A 4 -12.97 -21.70 5.38
C GLY A 4 -14.40 -21.41 5.87
N ASP A 5 -14.79 -20.15 6.05
CA ASP A 5 -16.17 -19.81 6.43
C ASP A 5 -17.16 -20.06 5.27
N VAL A 6 -18.27 -20.77 5.55
CA VAL A 6 -19.37 -20.92 4.58
C VAL A 6 -20.08 -19.58 4.39
N HIS A 7 -20.20 -19.15 3.13
CA HIS A 7 -20.95 -17.96 2.76
C HIS A 7 -22.02 -18.24 1.73
N HIS A 8 -23.12 -17.51 1.85
CA HIS A 8 -24.13 -17.40 0.82
C HIS A 8 -24.24 -15.94 0.36
N GLY A 9 -23.97 -15.69 -0.92
CA GLY A 9 -24.10 -14.38 -1.54
C GLY A 9 -25.54 -14.13 -1.99
N GLY A 10 -26.36 -13.50 -1.14
CA GLY A 10 -27.70 -13.04 -1.52
C GLY A 10 -27.68 -11.70 -2.26
N ALA A 11 -28.73 -11.38 -3.00
CA ALA A 11 -28.93 -10.04 -3.55
C ALA A 11 -29.28 -9.08 -2.40
N GLY A 12 -28.34 -8.22 -2.01
CA GLY A 12 -28.55 -7.25 -0.92
C GLY A 12 -29.55 -6.12 -1.22
N SER A 13 -29.96 -5.93 -2.49
CA SER A 13 -31.02 -5.01 -2.92
C SER A 13 -31.55 -5.40 -4.32
N GLU A 14 -32.69 -4.83 -4.75
CA GLU A 14 -33.22 -5.03 -6.12
C GLU A 14 -32.26 -4.54 -7.21
N VAL A 15 -31.38 -3.59 -6.89
CA VAL A 15 -30.35 -3.04 -7.80
C VAL A 15 -29.07 -3.89 -7.80
N GLY A 16 -29.02 -4.96 -7.01
CA GLY A 16 -27.85 -5.80 -6.82
C GLY A 16 -26.76 -5.14 -5.97
N TRP A 17 -25.55 -5.68 -6.05
CA TRP A 17 -24.35 -5.12 -5.42
C TRP A 17 -23.12 -5.37 -6.30
N ARG A 18 -22.07 -4.58 -6.05
CA ARG A 18 -20.74 -4.81 -6.59
C ARG A 18 -19.77 -4.93 -5.44
N GLN A 19 -18.82 -5.84 -5.56
CA GLN A 19 -17.75 -6.01 -4.57
C GLN A 19 -16.40 -5.83 -5.25
N ARG A 20 -15.49 -5.23 -4.50
CA ARG A 20 -14.07 -5.16 -4.84
C ARG A 20 -13.33 -6.04 -3.84
N MET A 21 -12.47 -6.91 -4.35
CA MET A 21 -11.71 -7.85 -3.54
C MET A 21 -10.25 -7.76 -3.94
N LEU A 22 -9.38 -7.86 -2.95
CA LEU A 22 -7.95 -8.00 -3.12
C LEU A 22 -7.56 -9.34 -2.50
N TYR A 23 -6.94 -10.20 -3.30
CA TYR A 23 -6.38 -11.46 -2.83
C TYR A 23 -4.88 -11.29 -2.73
N ILE A 24 -4.34 -11.41 -1.52
CA ILE A 24 -2.92 -11.24 -1.25
C ILE A 24 -2.41 -12.53 -0.61
N PRO A 25 -1.38 -13.16 -1.18
CA PRO A 25 -0.71 -14.28 -0.54
C PRO A 25 -0.22 -13.89 0.86
N GLU A 26 -0.37 -14.80 1.82
CA GLU A 26 0.11 -14.60 3.20
C GLU A 26 1.60 -14.22 3.28
N PRO A 27 2.52 -14.83 2.48
CA PRO A 27 3.91 -14.42 2.47
C PRO A 27 4.12 -12.95 2.06
N GLU A 28 3.30 -12.42 1.16
CA GLU A 28 3.40 -11.03 0.72
C GLU A 28 2.94 -10.06 1.83
N ILE A 29 1.89 -10.38 2.57
CA ILE A 29 1.51 -9.59 3.74
C ILE A 29 2.64 -9.60 4.79
N GLY A 30 3.27 -10.76 5.00
CA GLY A 30 4.45 -10.88 5.87
C GLY A 30 5.58 -9.94 5.45
N ALA A 31 5.90 -9.91 4.16
CA ALA A 31 6.92 -9.00 3.61
C ALA A 31 6.54 -7.52 3.78
N PHE A 32 5.27 -7.15 3.60
CA PHE A 32 4.79 -5.78 3.86
C PHE A 32 4.94 -5.40 5.34
N LEU A 33 4.63 -6.31 6.25
CA LEU A 33 4.78 -6.07 7.69
C LEU A 33 6.25 -5.92 8.09
N GLU A 34 7.13 -6.74 7.52
CA GLU A 34 8.57 -6.62 7.75
C GLU A 34 9.11 -5.29 7.21
N ASP A 35 8.69 -4.88 6.00
CA ASP A 35 9.03 -3.58 5.42
C ASP A 35 8.56 -2.42 6.33
N MET A 36 7.32 -2.47 6.83
CA MET A 36 6.78 -1.41 7.68
C MET A 36 7.41 -1.38 9.09
N THR A 37 7.61 -2.55 9.72
CA THR A 37 7.97 -2.63 11.15
C THR A 37 9.46 -2.86 11.38
N GLY A 38 10.19 -3.37 10.39
CA GLY A 38 11.58 -3.83 10.52
C GLY A 38 11.75 -5.15 11.25
N HIS A 39 10.64 -5.84 11.53
CA HIS A 39 10.65 -7.10 12.23
C HIS A 39 9.82 -8.10 11.42
N THR A 40 10.36 -9.30 11.22
CA THR A 40 9.60 -10.39 10.63
C THR A 40 8.47 -10.78 11.61
N PRO A 41 7.20 -10.79 11.17
CA PRO A 41 6.09 -11.25 12.01
C PRO A 41 6.30 -12.72 12.40
N THR A 42 6.31 -13.02 13.69
CA THR A 42 6.41 -14.40 14.20
C THR A 42 5.05 -15.05 14.45
N GLU A 43 3.97 -14.26 14.42
CA GLU A 43 2.61 -14.69 14.70
C GLU A 43 1.78 -14.72 13.41
N THR A 44 0.84 -15.67 13.34
CA THR A 44 -0.17 -15.70 12.27
C THR A 44 -1.06 -14.47 12.36
N LEU A 45 -1.38 -13.87 11.21
CA LEU A 45 -2.24 -12.70 11.15
C LEU A 45 -3.70 -13.08 11.44
N ASP A 46 -4.24 -12.59 12.56
CA ASP A 46 -5.66 -12.69 12.87
C ASP A 46 -6.32 -11.31 12.76
N PHE A 47 -7.21 -11.17 11.78
CA PHE A 47 -8.10 -10.03 11.67
C PHE A 47 -9.29 -10.28 12.60
N GLY A 48 -9.24 -9.71 13.81
CA GLY A 48 -10.17 -9.98 14.91
C GLY A 48 -11.66 -9.73 14.63
N ALA A 49 -12.00 -9.12 13.49
CA ALA A 49 -13.36 -9.06 12.97
C ALA A 49 -13.38 -9.22 11.43
N ALA A 50 -14.42 -9.87 10.92
CA ALA A 50 -14.63 -10.07 9.48
C ALA A 50 -15.35 -8.88 8.80
N PHE A 51 -15.95 -7.98 9.58
CA PHE A 51 -16.76 -6.86 9.10
C PHE A 51 -16.42 -5.58 9.86
N HIS A 52 -16.22 -4.49 9.12
CA HIS A 52 -15.92 -3.18 9.68
C HIS A 52 -16.78 -2.11 9.01
N ALA A 53 -17.67 -1.48 9.77
CA ALA A 53 -18.45 -0.33 9.32
C ALA A 53 -17.57 0.94 9.35
N ARG A 54 -16.76 1.14 8.31
CA ARG A 54 -15.80 2.26 8.18
C ARG A 54 -15.94 2.95 6.82
N PRO A 55 -16.89 3.88 6.64
CA PRO A 55 -17.15 4.52 5.34
C PRO A 55 -15.91 5.21 4.73
N ASP A 56 -15.12 5.91 5.54
CA ASP A 56 -13.91 6.59 5.06
C ASP A 56 -12.81 5.63 4.62
N LEU A 57 -12.67 4.49 5.29
CA LEU A 57 -11.74 3.44 4.90
C LEU A 57 -12.20 2.79 3.59
N ALA A 58 -13.49 2.49 3.46
CA ALA A 58 -14.07 1.91 2.24
C ALA A 58 -13.93 2.85 1.02
N ARG A 59 -14.11 4.16 1.22
CA ARG A 59 -13.89 5.17 0.17
C ARG A 59 -12.43 5.22 -0.26
N ARG A 60 -11.49 5.28 0.68
CA ARG A 60 -10.04 5.30 0.39
C ARG A 60 -9.57 4.00 -0.28
N PHE A 61 -10.06 2.85 0.20
CA PHE A 61 -9.83 1.55 -0.45
C PHE A 61 -10.30 1.55 -1.90
N SER A 62 -11.51 2.06 -2.17
CA SER A 62 -12.07 2.08 -3.53
C SER A 62 -11.22 2.91 -4.49
N ILE A 63 -10.73 4.07 -4.05
CA ILE A 63 -9.86 4.95 -4.85
C ILE A 63 -8.53 4.25 -5.17
N LEU A 64 -7.84 3.71 -4.16
CA LEU A 64 -6.55 3.05 -4.36
C LEU A 64 -6.68 1.76 -5.19
N HIS A 65 -7.74 0.98 -4.96
CA HIS A 65 -8.04 -0.21 -5.75
C HIS A 65 -8.26 0.14 -7.23
N GLU A 66 -8.89 1.28 -7.53
CA GLU A 66 -9.05 1.76 -8.90
C GLU A 66 -7.70 2.15 -9.52
N THR A 67 -6.82 2.84 -8.78
CA THR A 67 -5.44 3.11 -9.21
C THR A 67 -4.68 1.83 -9.56
N LEU A 68 -4.81 0.78 -8.76
CA LEU A 68 -4.18 -0.52 -9.03
C LEU A 68 -4.60 -1.13 -10.38
N HIS A 69 -5.83 -0.89 -10.81
CA HIS A 69 -6.38 -1.46 -12.04
C HIS A 69 -6.19 -0.57 -13.27
N LEU A 70 -6.27 0.76 -13.09
CA LEU A 70 -6.31 1.70 -14.21
C LEU A 70 -4.97 2.37 -14.50
N SER A 71 -4.04 2.41 -13.54
CA SER A 71 -2.75 3.05 -13.76
C SER A 71 -1.87 2.23 -14.70
N VAL A 72 -1.35 2.90 -15.73
CA VAL A 72 -0.36 2.33 -16.66
C VAL A 72 1.05 2.31 -16.07
N GLN A 73 1.35 3.27 -15.18
CA GLN A 73 2.67 3.36 -14.53
C GLN A 73 2.79 2.34 -13.40
N ARG A 74 3.88 1.56 -13.40
CA ARG A 74 4.21 0.64 -12.30
C ARG A 74 4.37 1.35 -10.96
N LEU A 75 5.13 2.45 -10.92
CA LEU A 75 5.38 3.21 -9.70
C LEU A 75 4.07 3.66 -9.01
N SER A 76 3.09 4.12 -9.78
CA SER A 76 1.77 4.50 -9.28
C SER A 76 1.02 3.31 -8.65
N ARG A 77 1.06 2.13 -9.29
CA ARG A 77 0.44 0.91 -8.74
C ARG A 77 1.13 0.45 -7.46
N GLU A 78 2.46 0.45 -7.42
CA GLU A 78 3.22 0.03 -6.24
C GLU A 78 3.01 0.99 -5.05
N VAL A 79 3.00 2.31 -5.29
CA VAL A 79 2.69 3.29 -4.24
C VAL A 79 1.24 3.16 -3.77
N ALA A 80 0.28 2.89 -4.67
CA ALA A 80 -1.12 2.68 -4.31
C ALA A 80 -1.29 1.42 -3.45
N LEU A 81 -0.59 0.33 -3.78
CA LEU A 81 -0.61 -0.91 -3.02
C LEU A 81 -0.03 -0.69 -1.62
N ASP A 82 1.16 -0.10 -1.51
CA ASP A 82 1.79 0.22 -0.22
C ASP A 82 0.89 1.12 0.65
N THR A 83 0.27 2.14 0.03
CA THR A 83 -0.66 3.03 0.72
C THR A 83 -1.89 2.27 1.22
N LEU A 84 -2.45 1.37 0.38
CA LEU A 84 -3.64 0.57 0.70
C LEU A 84 -3.34 -0.39 1.85
N ILE A 85 -2.28 -1.19 1.75
CA ILE A 85 -1.93 -2.20 2.75
C ILE A 85 -1.62 -1.56 4.09
N GLY A 86 -0.74 -0.55 4.11
CA GLY A 86 -0.41 0.06 5.38
C GLY A 86 -1.56 0.90 5.97
N MET A 87 -2.54 1.34 5.18
CA MET A 87 -3.80 1.89 5.71
C MET A 87 -4.66 0.79 6.36
N LEU A 88 -4.84 -0.35 5.69
CA LEU A 88 -5.59 -1.49 6.25
C LEU A 88 -4.95 -2.02 7.54
N LEU A 89 -3.63 -2.21 7.54
CA LEU A 89 -2.91 -2.68 8.72
C LEU A 89 -3.03 -1.71 9.90
N ARG A 90 -2.97 -0.39 9.66
CA ARG A 90 -3.17 0.61 10.72
C ARG A 90 -4.55 0.56 11.34
N GLU A 91 -5.58 0.35 10.53
CA GLU A 91 -6.97 0.36 10.99
C GLU A 91 -7.39 -0.98 11.62
N LEU A 92 -6.88 -2.10 11.08
CA LEU A 92 -7.33 -3.44 11.44
C LEU A 92 -6.38 -4.16 12.41
N MET A 93 -5.10 -3.77 12.41
CA MET A 93 -4.06 -4.39 13.22
C MET A 93 -3.11 -3.33 13.82
N PRO A 94 -3.62 -2.42 14.65
CA PRO A 94 -2.85 -1.28 15.19
C PRO A 94 -1.62 -1.71 16.00
N GLN A 95 -1.57 -2.95 16.51
CA GLN A 95 -0.39 -3.51 17.19
C GLN A 95 0.85 -3.61 16.29
N PHE A 96 0.67 -3.70 14.96
CA PHE A 96 1.76 -3.67 13.99
C PHE A 96 2.05 -2.25 13.46
N SER A 97 1.37 -1.24 14.00
CA SER A 97 1.56 0.16 13.61
C SER A 97 2.62 0.82 14.49
N ALA A 98 3.88 0.46 14.28
CA ALA A 98 4.99 1.20 14.88
C ALA A 98 5.23 2.50 14.10
N PRO A 99 5.49 3.64 14.78
CA PRO A 99 5.94 4.84 14.10
C PRO A 99 7.30 4.58 13.46
N GLU A 100 7.34 4.70 12.14
CA GLU A 100 8.57 4.51 11.39
C GLU A 100 9.47 5.74 11.59
N ARG A 101 10.73 5.51 11.97
CA ARG A 101 11.71 6.61 12.01
C ARG A 101 11.99 7.03 10.57
N GLN A 102 11.73 8.30 10.26
CA GLN A 102 12.15 8.88 8.98
C GLN A 102 13.67 8.86 8.89
N GLY A 103 14.19 8.06 7.97
CA GLY A 103 15.59 8.11 7.57
C GLY A 103 15.86 9.31 6.67
N LYS A 104 17.04 9.92 6.79
CA LYS A 104 17.54 10.88 5.80
C LYS A 104 18.07 10.12 4.58
N GLY A 105 17.15 9.64 3.73
CA GLY A 105 17.51 8.98 2.48
C GLY A 105 18.04 9.94 1.43
N ARG A 106 18.65 9.40 0.37
CA ARG A 106 19.15 10.17 -0.79
C ARG A 106 18.02 10.62 -1.71
N ILE A 107 17.12 11.47 -1.19
CA ILE A 107 15.91 11.90 -1.92
C ILE A 107 16.24 12.78 -3.13
N ALA A 108 17.28 13.62 -3.06
CA ALA A 108 17.77 14.40 -4.20
C ALA A 108 18.10 13.49 -5.40
N ASP A 109 18.87 12.44 -5.16
CA ASP A 109 19.27 11.49 -6.19
C ASP A 109 18.07 10.71 -6.77
N ALA A 110 17.04 10.46 -5.96
CA ALA A 110 15.80 9.85 -6.44
C ALA A 110 14.98 10.80 -7.33
N MET A 111 14.98 12.10 -7.03
CA MET A 111 14.37 13.12 -7.91
C MET A 111 15.12 13.20 -9.24
N ASP A 112 16.44 13.34 -9.19
CA ASP A 112 17.29 13.39 -10.40
C ASP A 112 17.09 12.14 -11.27
N TYR A 113 16.97 10.97 -10.65
CA TYR A 113 16.70 9.73 -11.36
C TYR A 113 15.34 9.74 -12.06
N LEU A 114 14.26 10.14 -11.36
CA LEU A 114 12.93 10.22 -11.95
C LEU A 114 12.88 11.22 -13.12
N ASP A 115 13.55 12.37 -12.97
CA ASP A 115 13.65 13.40 -14.01
C ASP A 115 14.43 12.90 -15.25
N SER A 116 15.38 11.98 -15.06
CA SER A 116 16.15 11.36 -16.15
C SER A 116 15.43 10.19 -16.84
N CYS A 117 14.37 9.65 -16.21
CA CYS A 117 13.71 8.39 -16.59
C CYS A 117 12.21 8.55 -16.88
N VAL A 118 11.79 9.71 -17.40
CA VAL A 118 10.37 10.07 -17.63
C VAL A 118 9.61 9.01 -18.44
N GLU A 119 10.22 8.42 -19.47
CA GLU A 119 9.57 7.42 -20.33
C GLU A 119 9.72 5.96 -19.83
N GLN A 120 10.45 5.73 -18.73
CA GLN A 120 10.76 4.37 -18.26
C GLN A 120 9.72 3.87 -17.25
N ASP A 121 9.48 2.56 -17.22
CA ASP A 121 8.62 1.92 -16.22
C ASP A 121 9.36 1.75 -14.88
N VAL A 122 9.57 2.87 -14.18
CA VAL A 122 10.27 2.93 -12.90
C VAL A 122 9.49 2.16 -11.82
N SER A 123 10.22 1.41 -10.99
CA SER A 123 9.65 0.75 -9.81
C SER A 123 9.95 1.51 -8.51
N LEU A 124 9.13 1.29 -7.49
CA LEU A 124 9.39 1.76 -6.13
C LEU A 124 10.66 1.12 -5.56
N GLU A 125 10.97 -0.12 -5.96
CA GLU A 125 12.23 -0.80 -5.58
C GLU A 125 13.47 -0.05 -6.08
N ASP A 126 13.42 0.50 -7.29
CA ASP A 126 14.52 1.33 -7.82
C ASP A 126 14.76 2.56 -6.95
N LEU A 127 13.68 3.22 -6.51
CA LEU A 127 13.77 4.35 -5.60
C LEU A 127 14.27 3.93 -4.22
N CYS A 128 13.86 2.77 -3.70
CA CYS A 128 14.38 2.23 -2.44
C CYS A 128 15.89 2.03 -2.50
N ARG A 129 16.38 1.43 -3.60
CA ARG A 129 17.81 1.21 -3.85
C ARG A 129 18.61 2.51 -3.94
N ILE A 130 18.06 3.55 -4.56
CA ILE A 130 18.71 4.86 -4.65
C ILE A 130 18.73 5.56 -3.29
N THR A 131 17.57 5.61 -2.63
CA THR A 131 17.40 6.34 -1.38
C THR A 131 18.06 5.66 -0.19
N GLY A 132 18.28 4.35 -0.26
CA GLY A 132 18.74 3.51 0.86
C GLY A 132 17.66 3.33 1.94
N LEU A 133 16.39 3.49 1.56
CA LEU A 133 15.23 3.44 2.45
C LEU A 133 14.29 2.30 2.05
N ARG A 134 13.42 1.90 2.97
CA ARG A 134 12.31 0.97 2.70
C ARG A 134 11.17 1.66 1.96
N ARG A 135 10.24 0.91 1.40
CA ARG A 135 9.17 1.43 0.50
C ARG A 135 8.41 2.58 1.12
N ARG A 136 7.91 2.37 2.34
CA ARG A 136 7.14 3.39 3.07
C ARG A 136 7.98 4.62 3.39
N GLN A 137 9.21 4.42 3.87
CA GLN A 137 10.15 5.50 4.16
C GLN A 137 10.49 6.30 2.92
N THR A 138 10.70 5.65 1.77
CA THR A 138 10.94 6.31 0.49
C THR A 138 9.74 7.18 0.09
N ILE A 139 8.52 6.64 0.14
CA ILE A 139 7.30 7.39 -0.19
C ILE A 139 7.13 8.62 0.72
N ASP A 140 7.29 8.43 2.04
CA ASP A 140 7.05 9.48 3.02
C ASP A 140 8.16 10.53 3.01
N ALA A 141 9.43 10.12 2.86
CA ALA A 141 10.56 11.04 2.74
C ALA A 141 10.49 11.85 1.44
N PHE A 142 10.08 11.23 0.32
CA PHE A 142 9.87 11.93 -0.94
C PHE A 142 8.75 12.96 -0.79
N ARG A 143 7.59 12.57 -0.25
CA ARG A 143 6.48 13.50 0.05
C ARG A 143 6.90 14.65 0.97
N HIS A 144 7.70 14.36 1.99
CA HIS A 144 8.17 15.37 2.92
C HIS A 144 9.09 16.39 2.23
N ALA A 145 9.95 15.94 1.31
CA ALA A 145 10.88 16.78 0.59
C ALA A 145 10.22 17.61 -0.54
N THR A 146 9.23 17.05 -1.25
CA THR A 146 8.70 17.64 -2.49
C THR A 146 7.24 18.09 -2.39
N GLY A 147 6.51 17.67 -1.37
CA GLY A 147 5.05 17.83 -1.26
C GLY A 147 4.25 16.82 -2.10
N LEU A 148 4.90 15.97 -2.91
CA LEU A 148 4.27 15.02 -3.82
C LEU A 148 4.75 13.58 -3.55
N PRO A 149 3.92 12.55 -3.73
CA PRO A 149 4.44 11.17 -3.82
C PRO A 149 5.28 10.97 -5.10
N PRO A 150 6.18 9.98 -5.10
CA PRO A 150 7.10 9.79 -6.23
C PRO A 150 6.38 9.50 -7.56
N HIS A 151 5.25 8.78 -7.55
CA HIS A 151 4.45 8.56 -8.77
C HIS A 151 3.78 9.82 -9.33
N ALA A 152 3.53 10.84 -8.49
CA ALA A 152 2.94 12.10 -8.96
C ALA A 152 4.01 13.08 -9.47
N TRP A 153 5.28 12.85 -9.07
CA TRP A 153 6.44 13.52 -9.64
C TRP A 153 6.81 12.94 -11.00
N HIS A 154 6.72 11.62 -11.14
CA HIS A 154 7.02 10.88 -12.36
C HIS A 154 5.85 10.93 -13.37
N LEU A 155 5.68 12.08 -14.03
CA LEU A 155 4.66 12.35 -15.06
C LEU A 155 5.28 12.58 -16.44
#